data_AF-A0AA37TFM4-F1
#
_entry.id   AF-A0AA37TFM4-F1
#
_cell.length_a   1.000
_cell.length_b   1.000
_cell.length_c   1.000
_cell.angle_alpha   90.00
_cell.angle_beta   90.00
_cell.angle_gamma   90.00
#
_symmetry.space_group_name_H-M   'P 1'
#
loop_
_entity.id
_entity.type
_entity.pdbx_description
1 polymer ?
#
loop_
_entity_poly.entity_id
_entity_poly.type
_entity_poly.pdbx_seq_one_letter_code
_entity_poly.pdbx_strand_id
1 'polypeptide(L)'
;MELHEKATRRVADAVLRHLIEAVPDKVHTVLTDNDTRCTMPGDVASAAPLIRETIAAGQTFRAYSFESACARNDIDHRLTKPRTPGSTVRSSG
;
A
#
# COMPACT_ATOMS: atom_id res chain seq x y z
N MET A 1 20.17 0.09 -4.34
CA MET A 1 18.97 0.52 -5.08
C MET A 1 18.64 -0.58 -6.07
N GLU A 2 17.45 -1.16 -5.98
CA GLU A 2 17.00 -2.23 -6.88
C GLU A 2 16.13 -1.60 -7.97
N LEU A 3 16.47 -1.81 -9.24
CA LEU A 3 15.75 -1.25 -10.38
C LEU A 3 15.26 -2.40 -11.26
N HIS A 4 13.95 -2.49 -11.44
CA HIS A 4 13.30 -3.50 -12.28
C HIS A 4 12.70 -2.83 -13.51
N GLU A 5 12.98 -3.34 -14.71
CA GLU A 5 12.38 -2.84 -15.97
C GLU A 5 10.84 -2.92 -15.96
N LYS A 6 10.27 -3.89 -15.26
CA LYS A 6 8.83 -3.99 -14.97
C LYS A 6 8.62 -4.51 -13.55
N ALA A 7 7.95 -3.71 -12.72
CA ALA A 7 7.47 -4.19 -11.43
C ALA A 7 6.18 -4.99 -11.63
N THR A 8 6.16 -6.27 -11.28
CA THR A 8 4.91 -7.01 -11.03
C THR A 8 4.40 -6.72 -9.61
N ARG A 9 3.17 -7.12 -9.26
CA ARG A 9 2.66 -7.04 -7.86
C ARG A 9 3.64 -7.61 -6.84
N ARG A 10 4.21 -8.78 -7.16
CA ARG A 10 5.16 -9.48 -6.29
C ARG A 10 6.48 -8.72 -6.17
N VAL A 11 6.96 -8.13 -7.26
CA VAL A 11 8.19 -7.33 -7.26
C VAL A 11 7.99 -6.04 -6.45
N ALA A 12 6.84 -5.37 -6.58
CA ALA A 12 6.55 -4.17 -5.80
C ALA A 12 6.52 -4.44 -4.28
N ASP A 13 5.85 -5.52 -3.85
CA ASP A 13 5.83 -5.95 -2.45
C ASP A 13 7.24 -6.34 -1.95
N ALA A 14 8.00 -7.07 -2.76
CA ALA A 14 9.37 -7.45 -2.41
C ALA A 14 10.26 -6.21 -2.22
N VAL A 15 10.26 -5.27 -3.16
CA VAL A 15 11.05 -4.04 -3.07
C VAL A 15 10.69 -3.27 -1.79
N LEU A 16 9.40 -3.13 -1.47
CA LEU A 16 8.97 -2.45 -0.25
C LEU A 16 9.53 -3.12 1.02
N ARG A 17 9.44 -4.45 1.11
CA ARG A 17 9.94 -5.20 2.28
C ARG A 17 11.45 -5.09 2.43
N HIS A 18 12.20 -5.22 1.33
CA HIS A 18 13.65 -5.03 1.36
C HIS A 18 14.02 -3.60 1.77
N LEU A 19 13.25 -2.60 1.35
CA LEU A 19 13.47 -1.22 1.81
C LEU A 19 13.21 -1.08 3.31
N ILE A 20 12.10 -1.62 3.83
CA ILE A 20 11.78 -1.60 5.26
C ILE A 20 12.90 -2.27 6.08
N GLU A 21 13.37 -3.43 5.64
CA GLU A 21 14.47 -4.15 6.31
C GLU A 21 15.80 -3.37 6.27
N ALA A 22 16.09 -2.72 5.14
CA ALA A 22 17.34 -1.98 4.95
C ALA A 22 17.36 -0.64 5.69
N VAL A 23 16.20 -0.02 5.93
CA VAL A 23 16.07 1.29 6.60
C VAL A 23 14.87 1.37 7.56
N PRO A 24 14.89 0.62 8.68
CA PRO A 24 13.70 0.40 9.53
C PRO A 24 13.05 1.66 10.12
N ASP A 25 13.78 2.78 10.25
CA ASP A 25 13.27 4.01 10.89
C ASP A 25 13.07 5.19 9.93
N LYS A 26 13.14 4.98 8.60
CA LYS A 26 13.13 6.09 7.62
C LYS A 26 11.99 6.09 6.62
N VAL A 27 11.30 4.97 6.43
CA VAL A 27 10.23 4.89 5.42
C VAL A 27 8.91 5.27 6.07
N HIS A 28 8.58 6.56 6.07
CA HIS A 28 7.30 7.05 6.59
C HIS A 28 6.22 7.15 5.52
N THR A 29 6.60 7.24 4.25
CA THR A 29 5.66 7.44 3.14
C THR A 29 6.16 6.77 1.87
N VAL A 30 5.25 6.12 1.15
CA VAL A 30 5.49 5.60 -0.19
C VAL A 30 4.45 6.18 -1.15
N LEU A 31 4.93 6.70 -2.27
CA LEU A 31 4.10 7.29 -3.33
C LEU A 31 4.11 6.37 -4.55
N THR A 32 2.97 5.81 -4.93
CA THR A 32 2.84 4.94 -6.12
C THR A 32 1.88 5.50 -7.14
N ASP A 33 1.97 5.04 -8.39
CA ASP A 33 0.86 5.19 -9.33
C ASP A 33 -0.39 4.42 -8.83
N ASN A 34 -1.56 4.74 -9.38
CA ASN A 34 -2.82 4.01 -9.12
C ASN A 34 -2.88 2.68 -9.87
N ASP A 35 -1.73 2.06 -10.13
CA ASP A 35 -1.71 0.79 -10.81
C ASP A 35 -2.19 -0.32 -9.86
N THR A 36 -2.92 -1.26 -10.45
CA THR A 36 -3.29 -2.56 -9.91
C THR A 36 -2.17 -3.30 -9.18
N ARG A 37 -0.91 -2.96 -9.45
CA ARG A 37 0.29 -3.51 -8.83
C ARG A 37 0.45 -3.14 -7.35
N CYS A 38 -0.02 -1.96 -6.98
CA CYS A 38 0.13 -1.41 -5.62
C CYS A 38 -1.21 -1.21 -4.92
N THR A 39 -2.30 -1.04 -5.68
CA THR A 39 -3.66 -0.84 -5.14
C THR A 39 -4.70 -1.70 -5.87
N MET A 40 -5.88 -1.81 -5.28
CA MET A 40 -7.05 -2.35 -5.96
C MET A 40 -7.39 -1.54 -7.25
N PRO A 41 -7.78 -2.21 -8.36
CA PRO A 41 -8.18 -1.50 -9.57
C PRO A 41 -9.38 -0.58 -9.33
N GLY A 42 -9.29 0.67 -9.76
CA GLY A 42 -10.36 1.65 -9.62
C GLY A 42 -10.44 2.30 -8.23
N ASP A 43 -9.49 2.00 -7.34
CA ASP A 43 -9.31 2.79 -6.13
C ASP A 43 -8.57 4.10 -6.41
N VAL A 44 -9.07 5.12 -5.75
CA VAL A 44 -8.69 6.53 -5.83
C VAL A 44 -7.80 6.97 -4.66
N ALA A 45 -7.58 6.08 -3.69
CA ALA A 45 -6.72 6.23 -2.55
C ALA A 45 -6.30 4.84 -2.03
N SER A 46 -5.23 4.78 -1.24
CA SER A 46 -4.77 3.53 -0.62
C SER A 46 -5.76 3.02 0.43
N ALA A 47 -5.91 1.70 0.52
CA ALA A 47 -6.61 1.02 1.59
C ALA A 47 -5.78 0.84 2.88
N ALA A 48 -4.48 1.20 2.86
CA ALA A 48 -3.59 1.03 4.01
C ALA A 48 -4.13 1.62 5.34
N PRO A 49 -4.76 2.82 5.37
CA PRO A 49 -5.34 3.36 6.60
C PRO A 49 -6.47 2.47 7.17
N LEU A 50 -7.37 2.00 6.31
CA LEU A 50 -8.48 1.13 6.72
C LEU A 50 -7.98 -0.24 7.18
N ILE A 51 -6.96 -0.78 6.51
CA ILE A 51 -6.33 -2.04 6.90
C ILE A 51 -5.69 -1.88 8.29
N ARG A 52 -5.04 -0.74 8.57
CA ARG A 52 -4.45 -0.44 9.88
C ARG A 52 -5.52 -0.42 10.99
N GLU A 53 -6.65 0.22 10.74
CA GLU A 53 -7.80 0.22 11.67
C GLU A 53 -8.33 -1.20 11.91
N THR A 54 -8.45 -2.00 10.86
CA THR A 54 -8.93 -3.39 10.94
C THR A 54 -7.97 -4.28 11.74
N ILE A 55 -6.65 -4.11 11.56
CA ILE A 55 -5.61 -4.76 12.37
C ILE A 55 -5.73 -4.36 13.84
N ALA A 56 -5.87 -3.05 14.12
CA ALA A 56 -5.99 -2.54 15.49
C ALA A 56 -7.25 -3.07 16.20
N ALA A 57 -8.34 -3.30 15.45
CA ALA A 57 -9.57 -3.90 15.93
C ALA A 57 -9.47 -5.43 16.12
N GLY A 58 -8.36 -6.08 15.75
CA GLY A 58 -8.20 -7.54 15.81
C GLY A 58 -9.10 -8.30 14.84
N GLN A 59 -9.58 -7.62 13.79
CA GLN A 59 -10.52 -8.18 12.82
C GLN A 59 -9.78 -8.85 11.65
N THR A 60 -10.39 -9.87 11.06
CA THR A 60 -9.89 -10.49 9.82
C THR A 60 -10.14 -9.58 8.63
N PHE A 61 -9.21 -9.52 7.69
CA PHE A 61 -9.33 -8.74 6.46
C PHE A 61 -8.69 -9.46 5.27
N ARG A 62 -9.14 -9.09 4.07
CA ARG A 62 -8.47 -9.44 2.82
C ARG A 62 -7.96 -8.16 2.16
N ALA A 63 -6.68 -8.12 1.86
CA ALA A 63 -6.03 -6.96 1.27
C ALA A 63 -4.93 -7.35 0.28
N TYR A 64 -4.54 -6.41 -0.59
CA TYR A 64 -3.36 -6.57 -1.42
C TYR A 64 -2.10 -6.57 -0.56
N SER A 65 -1.11 -7.38 -0.95
CA SER A 65 0.11 -7.57 -0.17
C SER A 65 0.85 -6.26 0.08
N PHE A 66 0.88 -5.36 -0.92
CA PHE A 66 1.52 -4.06 -0.82
C PHE A 66 0.86 -3.15 0.23
N GLU A 67 -0.44 -2.91 0.13
CA GLU A 67 -1.19 -2.08 1.10
C GLU A 67 -1.16 -2.67 2.50
N SER A 68 -1.21 -4.01 2.59
CA SER A 68 -1.10 -4.73 3.85
C SER A 68 0.30 -4.61 4.48
N ALA A 69 1.36 -4.59 3.68
CA ALA A 69 2.72 -4.34 4.16
C ALA A 69 2.88 -2.90 4.65
N CYS A 70 2.33 -1.91 3.93
CA CYS A 70 2.31 -0.52 4.40
C CYS A 70 1.61 -0.39 5.76
N ALA A 71 0.39 -0.96 5.90
CA ALA A 71 -0.39 -0.87 7.13
C ALA A 71 0.30 -1.52 8.34
N ARG A 72 0.94 -2.68 8.17
CA ARG A 72 1.66 -3.38 9.25
C ARG A 72 2.92 -2.65 9.72
N ASN A 73 3.52 -1.83 8.87
CA ASN A 73 4.76 -1.11 9.15
C ASN A 73 4.52 0.39 9.38
N ASP A 74 3.26 0.81 9.55
CA ASP A 74 2.86 2.20 9.78
C ASP A 74 3.33 3.18 8.69
N ILE A 75 3.34 2.74 7.43
CA ILE A 75 3.77 3.53 6.27
C ILE A 75 2.57 4.19 5.62
N ASP A 76 2.63 5.51 5.46
CA ASP A 76 1.62 6.26 4.71
C ASP A 76 1.74 5.95 3.20
N HIS A 77 0.73 5.29 2.64
CA HIS A 77 0.70 4.96 1.22
C HIS A 77 -0.19 5.95 0.48
N ARG A 78 0.43 6.77 -0.37
CA ARG A 78 -0.27 7.75 -1.20
C ARG A 78 -0.22 7.36 -2.67
N LEU A 79 -1.24 7.76 -3.41
CA LEU A 79 -1.29 7.61 -4.85
C LEU A 79 -0.92 8.91 -5.55
N THR A 80 -0.22 8.83 -6.67
CA THR A 80 0.22 10.00 -7.45
C THR A 80 -0.93 10.76 -8.07
N LYS A 81 -2.05 10.10 -8.38
CA LYS A 81 -3.26 10.80 -8.80
C LYS A 81 -3.99 11.35 -7.56
N PRO A 82 -4.32 12.65 -7.54
CA PRO A 82 -5.09 13.24 -6.45
C PRO A 82 -6.43 12.55 -6.27
N ARG A 83 -6.83 12.35 -5.01
CA ARG A 83 -8.17 11.88 -4.68
C ARG A 83 -9.20 12.94 -5.06
N THR A 84 -10.17 12.60 -5.88
CA THR A 84 -11.30 13.50 -6.19
C THR A 84 -12.25 13.55 -4.98
N PRO A 85 -12.79 14.73 -4.59
CA PRO A 85 -13.79 14.80 -3.52
C PRO A 85 -14.98 13.86 -3.77
N GLY A 86 -15.38 13.08 -2.77
CA GLY A 86 -16.50 12.13 -2.85
C GLY A 86 -16.14 10.71 -3.31
N SER A 87 -14.86 10.44 -3.56
CA SER A 87 -14.41 9.11 -4.01
C SER A 87 -14.11 8.18 -2.82
N THR A 88 -14.73 7.00 -2.80
CA THR A 88 -14.65 6.02 -1.70
C THR A 88 -13.61 4.94 -2.00
N VAL A 89 -12.83 4.53 -0.99
CA VAL A 89 -11.98 3.34 -1.05
C VAL A 89 -12.86 2.11 -0.87
N ARG A 90 -12.75 1.11 -1.75
CA ARG A 90 -13.51 -0.13 -1.59
C ARG A 90 -12.83 -1.03 -0.57
N SER A 91 -13.50 -1.28 0.55
CA SER A 91 -13.09 -2.34 1.46
C SER A 91 -13.45 -3.70 0.86
N SER A 92 -12.46 -4.53 0.60
CA SER A 92 -12.69 -5.96 0.38
C SER A 92 -12.95 -6.61 1.75
N GLY A 93 -14.22 -6.93 2.01
CA GLY A 93 -14.63 -7.81 3.12
C GLY A 93 -14.06 -9.23 2.98
#